data_AF-A0A1G5QYG7-F1
#
_entry.id   AF-A0A1G5QYG7-F1
#
_cell.length_a   1.000
_cell.length_b   1.000
_cell.length_c   1.000
_cell.angle_alpha   90.00
_cell.angle_beta   90.00
_cell.angle_gamma   90.00
#
_symmetry.space_group_name_H-M   'P 1'
#
loop_
_entity.id
_entity.type
_entity.pdbx_description
1 polymer ?
#
loop_
_entity_poly.entity_id
_entity_poly.type
_entity_poly.pdbx_seq_one_letter_code
_entity_poly.pdbx_strand_id
1 'polypeptide(L)'
;MYFDGAHSQAMMPRMTSLHEARLDHAYHRIKATGASRILDLGCGSGALLHHLVRDEQFEDIVGIETSGHALLQARDNLSDYLQGTSTRLRLIRGSYADSQTALTGFDAAAMVETIEHVKPGALSGVERSVFGQIRPGVVFMTTPNREYNPLFGLAPGEFREQDHQFEWDRAKFRSWVAGVACRNGYRVTVGGFGDYHPDVGHPTQTAFFERLD
;
A
#
# COMPACT_ATOMS: atom_id res chain seq x y z
N MET A 1 -17.72 -31.75 -18.50
CA MET A 1 -17.43 -30.34 -18.82
C MET A 1 -16.11 -30.01 -18.15
N TYR A 2 -15.01 -30.07 -18.90
CA TYR A 2 -13.69 -29.68 -18.42
C TYR A 2 -13.54 -28.18 -18.67
N PHE A 3 -13.48 -27.37 -17.61
CA PHE A 3 -13.17 -25.95 -17.73
C PHE A 3 -11.65 -25.75 -17.63
N ASP A 4 -11.13 -25.27 -18.75
CA ASP A 4 -9.91 -24.49 -19.02
C ASP A 4 -8.96 -24.19 -17.84
N GLY A 5 -7.89 -24.99 -17.70
CA GLY A 5 -6.79 -24.74 -16.77
C GLY A 5 -5.68 -23.84 -17.32
N ALA A 6 -5.73 -23.46 -18.60
CA ALA A 6 -4.63 -22.75 -19.26
C ALA A 6 -4.66 -21.23 -19.01
N HIS A 7 -5.84 -20.63 -18.79
CA HIS A 7 -5.98 -19.18 -18.63
C HIS A 7 -5.53 -18.69 -17.24
N SER A 8 -5.72 -19.50 -16.20
CA SER A 8 -5.27 -19.20 -14.83
C SER A 8 -3.73 -19.16 -14.70
N GLN A 9 -3.02 -20.03 -15.43
CA GLN A 9 -1.55 -20.13 -15.36
C GLN A 9 -0.81 -18.93 -15.97
N ALA A 10 -1.39 -18.20 -16.92
CA ALA A 10 -0.76 -17.00 -17.50
C ALA A 10 -1.08 -15.71 -16.72
N MET A 11 -2.17 -15.71 -15.96
CA MET A 11 -2.63 -14.57 -15.16
C MET A 11 -1.81 -14.41 -13.88
N MET A 12 -1.55 -15.51 -13.16
CA MET A 12 -0.78 -15.48 -11.90
C MET A 12 0.64 -14.88 -12.08
N PRO A 13 1.46 -15.26 -13.08
CA PRO A 13 2.80 -14.68 -13.28
C PRO A 13 2.78 -13.18 -13.59
N ARG A 14 1.77 -12.70 -14.32
CA ARG A 14 1.60 -11.25 -14.60
C ARG A 14 1.23 -10.47 -13.35
N MET A 15 0.38 -11.03 -12.49
CA MET A 15 0.00 -10.36 -11.23
C MET A 15 1.15 -10.37 -10.22
N THR A 16 1.90 -11.47 -10.11
CA THR A 16 3.09 -11.54 -9.25
C THR A 16 4.17 -10.56 -9.71
N SER A 17 4.48 -10.50 -11.00
CA SER A 17 5.46 -9.54 -11.54
C SER A 17 5.00 -8.08 -11.37
N LEU A 18 3.71 -7.80 -11.53
CA LEU A 18 3.14 -6.47 -11.25
C LEU A 18 3.28 -6.11 -9.77
N HIS A 19 3.05 -7.06 -8.87
CA HIS A 19 3.19 -6.85 -7.43
C HIS A 19 4.64 -6.50 -7.04
N GLU A 20 5.63 -7.28 -7.49
CA GLU A 20 7.05 -6.99 -7.24
C GLU A 20 7.45 -5.62 -7.80
N ALA A 21 7.08 -5.33 -9.06
CA ALA A 21 7.39 -4.05 -9.69
C ALA A 21 6.73 -2.86 -8.96
N ARG A 22 5.55 -3.07 -8.35
CA ARG A 22 4.86 -2.07 -7.54
C ARG A 22 5.58 -1.79 -6.22
N LEU A 23 6.12 -2.82 -5.57
CA LEU A 23 6.92 -2.66 -4.36
C LEU A 23 8.20 -1.86 -4.66
N ASP A 24 8.89 -2.19 -5.74
CA ASP A 24 10.05 -1.43 -6.20
C ASP A 24 9.68 0.03 -6.52
N HIS A 25 8.53 0.25 -7.17
CA HIS A 25 8.04 1.60 -7.42
C HIS A 25 7.78 2.36 -6.12
N ALA A 26 7.07 1.76 -5.16
CA ALA A 26 6.81 2.35 -3.86
C ALA A 26 8.09 2.71 -3.12
N TYR A 27 9.05 1.78 -3.07
CA TYR A 27 10.38 2.01 -2.49
C TYR A 27 11.08 3.23 -3.11
N HIS A 28 11.16 3.31 -4.44
CA HIS A 28 11.83 4.44 -5.10
C HIS A 28 11.10 5.77 -4.89
N ARG A 29 9.76 5.76 -4.89
CA ARG A 29 8.95 6.96 -4.66
C ARG A 29 9.13 7.52 -3.26
N ILE A 30 9.21 6.65 -2.26
CA ILE A 30 9.53 7.03 -0.89
C ILE A 30 10.99 7.46 -0.77
N LYS A 31 11.94 6.69 -1.31
CA LYS A 31 13.37 7.02 -1.21
C LYS A 31 13.67 8.43 -1.73
N ALA A 32 13.05 8.80 -2.85
CA ALA A 32 13.20 10.11 -3.48
C ALA A 32 12.77 11.30 -2.59
N THR A 33 12.01 11.06 -1.51
CA THR A 33 11.62 12.13 -0.57
C THR A 33 12.71 12.47 0.44
N GLY A 34 13.73 11.62 0.59
CA GLY A 34 14.74 11.76 1.64
C GLY A 34 14.25 11.38 3.03
N ALA A 35 13.07 10.77 3.16
CA ALA A 35 12.56 10.28 4.44
C ALA A 35 13.53 9.27 5.08
N SER A 36 13.75 9.38 6.39
CA SER A 36 14.54 8.43 7.17
C SER A 36 13.69 7.58 8.12
N ARG A 37 12.54 8.10 8.57
CA ARG A 37 11.59 7.38 9.41
C ARG A 37 10.35 7.04 8.62
N ILE A 38 10.07 5.76 8.43
CA ILE A 38 8.98 5.27 7.59
C ILE A 38 8.05 4.28 8.29
N LEU A 39 6.75 4.47 8.04
CA LEU A 39 5.70 3.50 8.34
C LEU A 39 5.33 2.69 7.09
N ASP A 40 5.23 1.38 7.21
CA ASP A 40 4.54 0.51 6.25
C ASP A 40 3.21 0.06 6.87
N LEU A 41 2.12 0.67 6.41
CA LEU A 41 0.79 0.52 6.99
C LEU A 41 0.03 -0.58 6.25
N GLY A 42 -0.12 -1.73 6.90
CA GLY A 42 -0.59 -2.96 6.24
C GLY A 42 0.56 -3.68 5.56
N CYS A 43 1.65 -3.92 6.31
CA CYS A 43 2.91 -4.42 5.75
C CYS A 43 2.84 -5.89 5.26
N GLY A 44 1.74 -6.60 5.53
CA GLY A 44 1.56 -7.98 5.13
C GLY A 44 2.70 -8.89 5.60
N SER A 45 3.27 -9.66 4.68
CA SER A 45 4.43 -10.54 4.91
C SER A 45 5.78 -9.81 4.92
N GLY A 46 5.78 -8.47 4.92
CA GLY A 46 6.98 -7.65 5.03
C GLY A 46 7.73 -7.43 3.72
N ALA A 47 7.07 -7.60 2.58
CA ALA A 47 7.73 -7.49 1.28
C ALA A 47 8.36 -6.10 1.07
N LEU A 48 7.61 -5.00 1.26
CA LEU A 48 8.18 -3.64 1.17
C LEU A 48 9.26 -3.39 2.23
N LEU A 49 9.03 -3.82 3.48
CA LEU A 49 10.01 -3.71 4.57
C LEU A 49 11.37 -4.31 4.22
N HIS A 50 11.38 -5.39 3.46
CA HIS A 50 12.61 -6.04 3.01
C HIS A 50 13.40 -5.20 2.01
N HIS A 51 12.75 -4.36 1.19
CA HIS A 51 13.45 -3.36 0.37
C HIS A 51 13.98 -2.22 1.25
N LEU A 52 13.16 -1.72 2.19
CA LEU A 52 13.50 -0.58 3.04
C LEU A 52 14.70 -0.87 3.96
N VAL A 53 14.72 -2.03 4.62
CA VAL A 53 15.72 -2.35 5.65
C VAL A 53 17.16 -2.49 5.11
N ARG A 54 17.29 -2.71 3.81
CA ARG A 54 18.58 -2.83 3.10
C ARG A 54 19.19 -1.49 2.73
N ASP A 55 18.44 -0.41 2.84
CA ASP A 55 18.87 0.92 2.50
C ASP A 55 19.18 1.70 3.78
N GLU A 56 20.40 2.24 3.86
CA GLU A 56 20.86 2.98 5.04
C GLU A 56 20.15 4.32 5.22
N GLN A 57 19.46 4.84 4.20
CA GLN A 57 18.64 6.04 4.34
C GLN A 57 17.52 5.86 5.38
N PHE A 58 16.98 4.65 5.53
CA PHE A 58 15.88 4.38 6.44
C PHE A 58 16.41 3.92 7.81
N GLU A 59 16.33 4.83 8.79
CA GLU A 59 16.90 4.69 10.13
C GLU A 59 15.87 4.19 11.17
N ASP A 60 14.57 4.45 10.96
CA ASP A 60 13.47 3.90 11.78
C ASP A 60 12.32 3.43 10.88
N ILE A 61 12.12 2.12 10.84
CA ILE A 61 11.18 1.43 9.98
C ILE A 61 10.18 0.71 10.87
N VAL A 62 8.90 0.98 10.68
CA VAL A 62 7.82 0.29 11.40
C VAL A 62 6.82 -0.31 10.42
N GLY A 63 6.70 -1.64 10.45
CA GLY A 63 5.61 -2.36 9.79
C GLY A 63 4.44 -2.58 10.74
N ILE A 64 3.22 -2.34 10.26
CA ILE A 64 1.98 -2.56 11.01
C ILE A 64 1.08 -3.51 10.25
N GLU A 65 0.59 -4.56 10.92
CA GLU A 65 -0.32 -5.52 10.32
C GLU A 65 -1.36 -6.04 11.32
N THR A 66 -2.60 -6.20 10.88
CA THR A 66 -3.70 -6.76 11.67
C THR A 66 -3.67 -8.29 11.70
N SER A 67 -3.31 -8.90 10.57
CA SER A 67 -3.18 -10.34 10.37
C SER A 67 -1.98 -10.88 11.15
N GLY A 68 -2.27 -11.59 12.25
CA GLY A 68 -1.23 -12.25 13.03
C GLY A 68 -0.44 -13.27 12.21
N HIS A 69 -1.08 -13.91 11.22
CA HIS A 69 -0.41 -14.85 10.31
C HIS A 69 0.58 -14.15 9.38
N ALA A 70 0.16 -13.07 8.69
CA ALA A 70 1.06 -12.32 7.82
C ALA A 70 2.22 -11.69 8.61
N LEU A 71 1.95 -11.21 9.82
CA LEU A 71 2.98 -10.68 10.70
C LEU A 71 4.00 -11.73 11.17
N LEU A 72 3.58 -12.99 11.38
CA LEU A 72 4.51 -14.09 11.65
C LEU A 72 5.40 -14.35 10.44
N GLN A 73 4.83 -14.39 9.24
CA GLN A 73 5.61 -14.53 8.00
C GLN A 73 6.61 -13.36 7.84
N ALA A 74 6.19 -12.13 8.14
CA ALA A 74 7.08 -10.98 8.12
C ALA A 74 8.26 -11.14 9.11
N ARG A 75 8.00 -11.67 10.32
CA ARG A 75 9.05 -11.94 11.30
C ARG A 75 10.05 -12.99 10.81
N ASP A 76 9.57 -14.04 10.15
CA ASP A 76 10.43 -15.08 9.60
C ASP A 76 11.27 -14.53 8.44
N ASN A 77 10.64 -13.81 7.51
CA ASN A 77 11.27 -13.20 6.34
C ASN A 77 12.32 -12.13 6.71
N LEU A 78 12.11 -11.43 7.82
CA LEU A 78 12.96 -10.33 8.29
C LEU A 78 13.80 -10.73 9.52
N SER A 79 13.91 -12.02 9.82
CA SER A 79 14.55 -12.53 11.05
C SER A 79 15.98 -12.01 11.24
N ASP A 80 16.79 -11.99 10.17
CA ASP A 80 18.16 -11.46 10.19
C ASP A 80 18.23 -9.98 10.65
N TYR A 81 17.22 -9.19 10.29
CA TYR A 81 17.15 -7.76 10.61
C TYR A 81 16.50 -7.49 11.98
N LEU A 82 15.69 -8.42 12.48
CA LEU A 82 14.99 -8.31 13.77
C LEU A 82 15.82 -8.84 14.94
N GLN A 83 16.70 -9.80 14.70
CA GLN A 83 17.55 -10.42 15.73
C GLN A 83 18.94 -9.78 15.85
N GLY A 84 19.30 -8.92 14.90
CA GLY A 84 20.57 -8.20 14.90
C GLY A 84 20.67 -7.12 15.98
N THR A 85 21.84 -6.50 16.10
CA THR A 85 22.08 -5.35 17.01
C THR A 85 21.40 -4.07 16.55
N SER A 86 20.89 -4.03 15.31
CA SER A 86 20.19 -2.87 14.76
C SER A 86 18.74 -2.87 15.23
N THR A 87 18.34 -1.81 15.93
CA THR A 87 16.94 -1.60 16.36
C THR A 87 16.11 -0.82 15.33
N ARG A 88 16.56 -0.76 14.08
CA ARG A 88 15.95 0.07 13.03
C ARG A 88 14.61 -0.44 12.53
N LEU A 89 14.31 -1.73 12.70
CA LEU A 89 13.08 -2.35 12.21
C LEU A 89 12.21 -2.84 13.36
N ARG A 90 10.94 -2.44 13.38
CA ARG A 90 9.94 -2.91 14.34
C ARG A 90 8.69 -3.38 13.61
N LEU A 91 8.08 -4.45 14.14
CA LEU A 91 6.84 -5.02 13.63
C LEU A 91 5.76 -4.95 14.72
N ILE A 92 4.65 -4.27 14.41
CA ILE A 92 3.54 -4.04 15.34
C ILE A 92 2.31 -4.79 14.84
N ARG A 93 1.70 -5.58 15.73
CA ARG A 93 0.36 -6.12 15.47
C ARG A 93 -0.69 -5.07 15.82
N GLY A 94 -1.38 -4.55 14.83
CA GLY A 94 -2.39 -3.50 15.03
C GLY A 94 -3.05 -3.08 13.72
N SER A 95 -4.07 -2.24 13.84
CA SER A 95 -4.73 -1.63 12.69
C SER A 95 -4.21 -0.21 12.49
N TYR A 96 -3.86 0.13 11.25
CA TYR A 96 -3.57 1.52 10.88
C TYR A 96 -4.83 2.41 10.89
N ALA A 97 -6.03 1.82 10.95
CA ALA A 97 -7.28 2.56 11.15
C ALA A 97 -7.50 2.97 12.61
N ASP A 98 -6.71 2.44 13.55
CA ASP A 98 -6.79 2.74 14.98
C ASP A 98 -5.66 3.68 15.41
N SER A 99 -6.05 4.74 16.12
CA SER A 99 -5.15 5.75 16.70
C SER A 99 -4.07 5.13 17.58
N GLN A 100 -2.78 5.36 17.26
CA GLN A 100 -1.66 5.00 18.14
C GLN A 100 -0.64 6.14 18.21
N THR A 101 -0.51 6.78 19.37
CA THR A 101 0.43 7.90 19.60
C THR A 101 1.89 7.54 19.32
N ALA A 102 2.25 6.26 19.49
CA ALA A 102 3.57 5.73 19.21
C ALA A 102 3.97 5.76 17.72
N LEU A 103 3.05 6.09 16.82
CA LEU A 103 3.26 6.17 15.37
C LEU A 103 3.37 7.62 14.86
N THR A 104 3.40 8.60 15.75
CA THR A 104 3.55 10.01 15.36
C THR A 104 5.01 10.35 15.06
N GLY A 105 5.23 11.41 14.27
CA GLY A 105 6.57 11.94 14.00
C GLY A 105 7.33 11.23 12.89
N PHE A 106 6.70 10.35 12.11
CA PHE A 106 7.31 9.72 10.94
C PHE A 106 7.36 10.67 9.73
N ASP A 107 8.39 10.54 8.91
CA ASP A 107 8.61 11.40 7.75
C ASP A 107 7.74 10.93 6.57
N ALA A 108 7.61 9.61 6.41
CA ALA A 108 6.79 9.00 5.37
C ALA A 108 5.94 7.83 5.88
N ALA A 109 4.84 7.56 5.18
CA ALA A 109 4.09 6.32 5.29
C ALA A 109 3.81 5.74 3.89
N ALA A 110 3.86 4.41 3.78
CA ALA A 110 3.44 3.65 2.62
C ALA A 110 2.15 2.88 2.94
N MET A 111 1.24 2.84 1.97
CA MET A 111 0.00 2.05 1.96
C MET A 111 -0.10 1.37 0.59
N VAL A 112 0.61 0.26 0.41
CA VAL A 112 0.68 -0.45 -0.87
C VAL A 112 -0.40 -1.52 -0.89
N GLU A 113 -1.35 -1.39 -1.84
CA GLU A 113 -2.51 -2.28 -2.01
C GLU A 113 -3.21 -2.59 -0.68
N THR A 114 -3.60 -1.54 0.05
CA THR A 114 -4.07 -1.72 1.43
C THR A 114 -5.53 -1.29 1.63
N ILE A 115 -5.95 -0.20 1.01
CA ILE A 115 -7.24 0.43 1.32
C ILE A 115 -8.43 -0.44 0.86
N GLU A 116 -8.26 -1.23 -0.18
CA GLU A 116 -9.23 -2.16 -0.76
C GLU A 116 -9.61 -3.30 0.19
N HIS A 117 -8.76 -3.64 1.16
CA HIS A 117 -9.07 -4.63 2.20
C HIS A 117 -9.85 -3.99 3.37
N VAL A 118 -10.03 -2.67 3.38
CA VAL A 118 -10.78 -1.95 4.40
C VAL A 118 -12.27 -2.00 4.08
N LYS A 119 -13.09 -2.37 5.08
CA LYS A 119 -14.55 -2.25 4.95
C LYS A 119 -14.91 -0.78 4.63
N PRO A 120 -15.80 -0.48 3.66
CA PRO A 120 -16.10 0.90 3.27
C PRO A 120 -16.45 1.84 4.44
N GLY A 121 -17.17 1.35 5.46
CA GLY A 121 -17.51 2.12 6.66
C GLY A 121 -16.33 2.44 7.60
N ALA A 122 -15.17 1.83 7.41
CA ALA A 122 -13.97 2.03 8.22
C ALA A 122 -12.94 2.99 7.57
N LEU A 123 -13.14 3.43 6.33
CA LEU A 123 -12.24 4.36 5.64
C LEU A 123 -12.12 5.72 6.35
N SER A 124 -13.17 6.18 7.03
CA SER A 124 -13.09 7.39 7.87
C SER A 124 -12.18 7.22 9.09
N GLY A 125 -12.01 5.98 9.57
CA GLY A 125 -11.04 5.65 10.62
C GLY A 125 -9.61 5.74 10.10
N VAL A 126 -9.37 5.18 8.91
CA VAL A 126 -8.08 5.32 8.19
C VAL A 126 -7.72 6.78 7.98
N GLU A 127 -8.66 7.59 7.46
CA GLU A 127 -8.43 9.02 7.26
C GLU A 127 -8.04 9.72 8.57
N ARG A 128 -8.83 9.53 9.62
CA ARG A 128 -8.59 10.15 10.94
C ARG A 128 -7.25 9.73 11.54
N SER A 129 -6.94 8.44 11.49
CA SER A 129 -5.73 7.88 12.08
C SER A 129 -4.50 8.33 11.28
N VAL A 130 -4.45 8.03 9.98
CA VAL A 130 -3.26 8.25 9.14
C VAL A 130 -3.03 9.73 8.85
N PHE A 131 -4.06 10.44 8.39
CA PHE A 131 -3.92 11.83 7.94
C PHE A 131 -4.20 12.85 9.03
N GLY A 132 -4.95 12.49 10.07
CA GLY A 132 -5.26 13.38 11.19
C GLY A 132 -4.29 13.28 12.38
N GLN A 133 -3.89 12.06 12.75
CA GLN A 133 -3.15 11.81 14.00
C GLN A 133 -1.69 11.43 13.77
N ILE A 134 -1.43 10.37 13.00
CA ILE A 134 -0.07 9.93 12.61
C ILE A 134 0.60 11.05 11.82
N ARG A 135 -0.14 11.54 10.81
CA ARG A 135 0.11 12.75 10.04
C ARG A 135 1.56 12.85 9.52
N PRO A 136 2.05 11.86 8.75
CA PRO A 136 3.42 11.87 8.25
C PRO A 136 3.64 12.99 7.22
N GLY A 137 4.89 13.38 6.96
CA GLY A 137 5.21 14.40 5.96
C GLY A 137 4.77 14.00 4.54
N VAL A 138 4.91 12.71 4.22
CA VAL A 138 4.46 12.10 2.96
C VAL A 138 3.63 10.85 3.21
N VAL A 139 2.61 10.62 2.38
CA VAL A 139 1.93 9.31 2.26
C VAL A 139 1.99 8.86 0.81
N PHE A 140 2.56 7.70 0.54
CA PHE A 140 2.42 7.03 -0.77
C PHE A 140 1.43 5.88 -0.67
N MET A 141 0.45 5.87 -1.56
CA MET A 141 -0.63 4.90 -1.56
C MET A 141 -0.82 4.31 -2.94
N THR A 142 -1.12 3.00 -2.98
CA THR A 142 -1.59 2.33 -4.18
C THR A 142 -2.90 1.58 -3.93
N THR A 143 -3.67 1.39 -4.99
CA THR A 143 -4.85 0.52 -4.99
C THR A 143 -5.15 0.04 -6.42
N PRO A 144 -5.82 -1.10 -6.61
CA PRO A 144 -6.27 -1.56 -7.91
C PRO A 144 -7.13 -0.55 -8.67
N ASN A 145 -6.96 -0.53 -9.99
CA ASN A 145 -7.89 0.12 -10.90
C ASN A 145 -8.91 -0.88 -11.45
N ARG A 146 -10.14 -0.82 -10.95
CA ARG A 146 -11.24 -1.67 -11.42
C ARG A 146 -11.42 -1.65 -12.94
N GLU A 147 -11.20 -0.50 -13.58
CA GLU A 147 -11.41 -0.33 -15.03
C GLU A 147 -10.46 -1.20 -15.85
N TYR A 148 -9.33 -1.62 -15.28
CA TYR A 148 -8.33 -2.47 -15.94
C TYR A 148 -8.67 -3.96 -15.85
N ASN A 149 -9.56 -4.38 -14.95
CA ASN A 149 -9.87 -5.79 -14.69
C ASN A 149 -10.27 -6.60 -15.94
N PRO A 150 -11.04 -6.07 -16.91
CA PRO A 150 -11.35 -6.80 -18.14
C PRO A 150 -10.10 -7.20 -18.93
N LEU A 151 -9.00 -6.43 -18.86
CA LEU A 151 -7.74 -6.77 -19.53
C LEU A 151 -6.98 -7.91 -18.83
N PHE A 152 -7.34 -8.20 -17.57
CA PHE A 152 -6.92 -9.41 -16.88
C PHE A 152 -7.87 -10.59 -17.11
N GLY A 153 -8.94 -10.43 -17.89
CA GLY A 153 -9.91 -11.49 -18.17
C GLY A 153 -10.94 -11.72 -17.07
N LEU A 154 -11.05 -10.80 -16.11
CA LEU A 154 -12.03 -10.87 -15.02
C LEU A 154 -13.43 -10.49 -15.53
N ALA A 155 -14.45 -11.21 -15.06
CA ALA A 155 -15.84 -10.94 -15.40
C ALA A 155 -16.33 -9.64 -14.72
N PRO A 156 -17.38 -8.98 -15.25
CA PRO A 156 -17.97 -7.82 -14.61
C PRO A 156 -18.39 -8.11 -13.16
N GLY A 157 -17.82 -7.38 -12.21
CA GLY A 157 -18.09 -7.53 -10.78
C GLY A 157 -17.11 -8.43 -10.04
N GLU A 158 -16.20 -9.12 -10.73
CA GLU A 158 -15.09 -9.83 -10.08
C GLU A 158 -13.98 -8.86 -9.64
N PHE A 159 -13.42 -9.16 -8.48
CA PHE A 159 -12.22 -8.50 -7.95
C PHE A 159 -10.99 -9.32 -8.32
N ARG A 160 -9.83 -8.66 -8.36
CA ARG A 160 -8.54 -9.29 -8.64
C ARG A 160 -8.15 -10.28 -7.55
N GLU A 161 -8.49 -9.96 -6.31
CA GLU A 161 -8.28 -10.82 -5.16
C GLU A 161 -9.59 -11.01 -4.39
N GLN A 162 -9.76 -12.19 -3.80
CA GLN A 162 -11.04 -12.60 -3.19
C GLN A 162 -11.36 -11.83 -1.91
N ASP A 163 -10.35 -11.28 -1.24
CA ASP A 163 -10.47 -10.60 0.03
C ASP A 163 -10.65 -9.07 -0.10
N HIS A 164 -10.58 -8.53 -1.32
CA HIS A 164 -10.94 -7.15 -1.62
C HIS A 164 -12.38 -6.86 -1.19
N GLN A 165 -12.56 -5.78 -0.43
CA GLN A 165 -13.86 -5.26 -0.01
C GLN A 165 -14.45 -4.33 -1.08
N PHE A 166 -13.60 -3.72 -1.90
CA PHE A 166 -13.97 -2.91 -3.04
C PHE A 166 -12.81 -2.79 -4.03
N GLU A 167 -13.12 -2.44 -5.27
CA GLU A 167 -12.16 -1.87 -6.21
C GLU A 167 -12.76 -0.62 -6.85
N TRP A 168 -12.03 0.49 -6.80
CA TRP A 168 -12.51 1.77 -7.31
C TRP A 168 -12.06 1.99 -8.75
N ASP A 169 -12.88 2.72 -9.50
CA ASP A 169 -12.44 3.36 -10.74
C ASP A 169 -11.61 4.62 -10.45
N ARG A 170 -11.01 5.19 -11.50
CA ARG A 170 -10.17 6.38 -11.42
C ARG A 170 -10.90 7.61 -10.91
N ALA A 171 -12.17 7.77 -11.26
CA ALA A 171 -12.96 8.91 -10.84
C ALA A 171 -13.24 8.88 -9.33
N LYS A 172 -13.66 7.73 -8.80
CA LYS A 172 -13.94 7.53 -7.38
C LYS A 172 -12.68 7.64 -6.54
N PHE A 173 -11.57 7.02 -6.96
CA PHE A 173 -10.30 7.13 -6.27
C PHE A 173 -9.81 8.59 -6.22
N ARG A 174 -9.79 9.29 -7.37
CA ARG A 174 -9.41 10.71 -7.45
C ARG A 174 -10.24 11.60 -6.54
N SER A 175 -11.56 11.40 -6.54
CA SER A 175 -12.48 12.17 -5.70
C SER A 175 -12.21 11.94 -4.20
N TRP A 176 -12.02 10.67 -3.81
CA TRP A 176 -11.74 10.31 -2.43
C TRP A 176 -10.41 10.89 -1.93
N VAL A 177 -9.31 10.69 -2.66
CA VAL A 177 -7.99 11.20 -2.24
C VAL A 177 -7.93 12.72 -2.22
N ALA A 178 -8.60 13.40 -3.16
CA ALA A 178 -8.69 14.86 -3.15
C ALA A 178 -9.46 15.37 -1.91
N GLY A 179 -10.54 14.69 -1.54
CA GLY A 179 -11.29 15.00 -0.33
C GLY A 179 -10.47 14.81 0.95
N VAL A 180 -9.75 13.68 1.05
CA VAL A 180 -8.83 13.39 2.17
C VAL A 180 -7.76 14.47 2.27
N ALA A 181 -7.11 14.80 1.15
CA ALA A 181 -6.04 15.80 1.12
C ALA A 181 -6.53 17.17 1.58
N CYS A 182 -7.67 17.63 1.05
CA CYS A 182 -8.28 18.91 1.38
C CYS A 182 -8.63 19.02 2.88
N ARG A 183 -9.21 17.97 3.48
CA ARG A 183 -9.64 17.99 4.88
C ARG A 183 -8.47 17.93 5.88
N ASN A 184 -7.33 17.39 5.48
CA ASN A 184 -6.22 17.09 6.39
C ASN A 184 -4.95 17.93 6.12
N GLY A 185 -5.02 18.91 5.21
CA GLY A 185 -3.89 19.81 4.94
C GLY A 185 -2.76 19.16 4.15
N TYR A 186 -3.11 18.34 3.16
CA TYR A 186 -2.18 17.76 2.20
C TYR A 186 -2.45 18.26 0.79
N ARG A 187 -1.41 18.29 -0.04
CA ARG A 187 -1.52 18.22 -1.50
C ARG A 187 -1.50 16.76 -1.90
N VAL A 188 -2.25 16.39 -2.93
CA VAL A 188 -2.19 15.04 -3.50
C VAL A 188 -1.91 15.09 -5.00
N THR A 189 -0.98 14.26 -5.44
CA THR A 189 -0.71 13.96 -6.85
C THR A 189 -1.19 12.55 -7.15
N VAL A 190 -2.17 12.44 -8.06
CA VAL A 190 -2.73 11.15 -8.49
C VAL A 190 -2.03 10.69 -9.76
N GLY A 191 -1.63 9.42 -9.80
CA GLY A 191 -0.99 8.78 -10.95
C GLY A 191 -1.44 7.32 -11.11
N GLY A 192 -0.59 6.53 -11.77
CA GLY A 192 -0.77 5.09 -11.88
C GLY A 192 0.54 4.38 -12.14
N PHE A 193 0.51 3.05 -12.06
CA PHE A 193 1.67 2.17 -12.23
C PHE A 193 1.30 0.89 -12.98
N GLY A 194 2.24 0.36 -13.77
CA GLY A 194 2.07 -0.77 -14.67
C GLY A 194 1.77 -0.34 -16.11
N ASP A 195 1.45 -1.28 -16.99
CA ASP A 195 1.19 -0.98 -18.41
C ASP A 195 0.01 -0.02 -18.58
N TYR A 196 0.20 1.02 -19.38
CA TYR A 196 -0.84 2.01 -19.65
C TYR A 196 -1.74 1.55 -20.81
N HIS A 197 -3.05 1.59 -20.61
CA HIS A 197 -4.03 1.46 -21.67
C HIS A 197 -4.76 2.80 -21.89
N PRO A 198 -4.95 3.27 -23.15
CA PRO A 198 -5.61 4.55 -23.43
C PRO A 198 -6.99 4.71 -22.77
N ASP A 199 -7.83 3.67 -22.84
CA ASP A 199 -9.20 3.76 -22.36
C ASP A 199 -9.33 3.62 -20.83
N VAL A 200 -8.55 2.72 -20.23
CA VAL A 200 -8.74 2.30 -18.82
C VAL A 200 -7.60 2.75 -17.90
N GLY A 201 -6.50 3.29 -18.44
CA GLY A 201 -5.35 3.76 -17.68
C GLY A 201 -4.42 2.64 -17.25
N HIS A 202 -3.78 2.81 -16.09
CA HIS A 202 -2.87 1.83 -15.49
C HIS A 202 -3.62 0.78 -14.65
N PRO A 203 -3.06 -0.44 -14.45
CA PRO A 203 -3.67 -1.43 -13.58
C PRO A 203 -3.63 -1.04 -12.11
N THR A 204 -2.63 -0.29 -11.65
CA THR A 204 -2.58 0.23 -10.29
C THR A 204 -2.73 1.75 -10.32
N GLN A 205 -3.57 2.27 -9.43
CA GLN A 205 -3.72 3.70 -9.17
C GLN A 205 -2.76 4.12 -8.06
N THR A 206 -2.19 5.30 -8.16
CA THR A 206 -1.27 5.82 -7.12
C THR A 206 -1.72 7.19 -6.62
N ALA A 207 -1.51 7.44 -5.34
CA ALA A 207 -1.68 8.76 -4.74
C ALA A 207 -0.46 9.08 -3.88
N PHE A 208 0.15 10.23 -4.15
CA PHE A 208 1.28 10.76 -3.40
C PHE A 208 0.81 12.02 -2.68
N PHE A 209 0.72 11.94 -1.36
CA PHE A 209 0.31 13.04 -0.50
C PHE A 209 1.53 13.72 0.11
N GLU A 210 1.52 15.05 0.09
CA GLU A 210 2.56 15.90 0.69
C GLU A 210 1.90 16.87 1.67
N ARG A 211 2.35 16.87 2.91
CA ARG A 211 1.81 17.76 3.94
C ARG A 211 2.17 19.22 3.60
N LEU A 212 1.25 20.14 3.84
CA LEU A 212 1.37 21.55 3.40
C LEU A 212 1.96 22.52 4.46
N ASP A 213 2.44 22.00 5.59
CA ASP A 213 2.87 22.80 6.74
C ASP A 213 4.38 22.83 6.98
#